data_AF-A0A3B8WE96-F1
#
_entry.id   AF-A0A3B8WE96-F1
#
_cell.length_a   1.000
_cell.length_b   1.000
_cell.length_c   1.000
_cell.angle_alpha   90.00
_cell.angle_beta   90.00
_cell.angle_gamma   90.00
#
_symmetry.space_group_name_H-M   'P 1'
#
loop_
_entity.id
_entity.type
_entity.pdbx_description
1 polymer ?
#
loop_
_entity_poly.entity_id
_entity_poly.type
_entity_poly.pdbx_seq_one_letter_code
_entity_poly.pdbx_strand_id
1 'polypeptide(L)' 'NIESIMQKESEFKDGRIPVIILTHTVQERQMNLAIDEMESLADIDGKVVRIRAENFN' A
#
# COMPACT_ATOMS: atom_id res chain seq x y z
N ASN A 1 8.19 -4.79 6.75
CA ASN A 1 9.45 -4.37 6.11
C ASN A 1 9.13 -3.76 4.76
N ILE A 2 9.19 -2.43 4.70
CA ILE A 2 8.94 -1.66 3.49
C ILE A 2 10.28 -1.53 2.75
N GLU A 3 10.28 -1.91 1.48
CA GLU A 3 11.44 -1.78 0.59
C GLU A 3 11.48 -0.37 -0.02
N SER A 4 10.34 0.11 -0.52
CA SER A 4 10.21 1.47 -1.05
C SER A 4 8.79 2.02 -0.89
N ILE A 5 8.69 3.34 -0.90
CA ILE A 5 7.44 4.10 -0.91
C ILE A 5 7.55 5.15 -2.01
N MET A 6 6.49 5.28 -2.80
CA MET A 6 6.32 6.35 -3.78
C MET A 6 5.01 7.08 -3.50
N GLN A 7 5.07 8.41 -3.47
CA GLN A 7 3.89 9.26 -3.36
C GLN A 7 3.80 10.10 -4.63
N LYS A 8 2.68 10.01 -5.36
CA LYS A 8 2.54 10.77 -6.60
C LYS A 8 1.91 12.14 -6.32
N GLU A 9 2.73 13.08 -5.87
CA GLU A 9 2.27 14.45 -5.56
C GLU A 9 1.62 15.14 -6.77
N SER A 10 2.05 14.82 -7.99
CA SER A 10 1.42 15.31 -9.22
C SER A 10 -0.02 14.85 -9.41
N GLU A 11 -0.45 13.81 -8.70
CA GLU A 11 -1.83 13.30 -8.68
C GLU A 11 -2.59 13.77 -7.42
N PHE A 12 -2.15 14.85 -6.77
CA PHE A 12 -2.87 15.45 -5.64
C PHE A 12 -4.27 15.89 -6.06
N LYS A 13 -5.28 15.32 -5.42
CA LYS A 13 -6.68 15.61 -5.68
C LYS A 13 -7.49 15.52 -4.40
N ASP A 14 -8.36 16.51 -4.17
CA ASP A 14 -9.27 16.55 -3.03
C ASP A 14 -8.58 16.35 -1.67
N GLY A 15 -7.37 16.89 -1.51
CA GLY A 15 -6.60 16.76 -0.26
C GLY A 15 -5.82 15.46 -0.12
N ARG A 16 -5.81 14.60 -1.14
CA ARG A 16 -5.24 13.25 -1.08
C ARG A 16 -4.22 13.02 -2.18
N ILE A 17 -3.26 12.15 -1.90
CA ILE A 17 -2.27 11.67 -2.86
C ILE A 17 -2.29 10.14 -2.87
N PRO A 18 -2.07 9.49 -4.03
CA PRO A 18 -1.89 8.05 -4.06
C PRO A 18 -0.49 7.68 -3.56
N VAL A 19 -0.44 6.63 -2.74
CA VAL A 19 0.80 6.06 -2.19
C VAL A 19 0.96 4.63 -2.71
N ILE A 20 2.14 4.33 -3.24
CA ILE A 20 2.53 2.99 -3.69
C ILE A 20 3.63 2.49 -2.74
N ILE A 21 3.44 1.30 -2.17
CA ILE A 21 4.37 0.69 -1.23
C ILE A 21 4.83 -0.65 -1.81
N LEU A 22 6.15 -0.83 -1.90
CA LEU A 22 6.76 -2.13 -2.17
C LEU A 22 7.26 -2.71 -0.85
N THR A 23 6.87 -3.94 -0.55
CA THR A 23 7.31 -4.64 0.66
C THR A 23 8.24 -5.78 0.31
N HIS A 24 9.15 -6.11 1.21
CA HIS A 24 9.83 -7.40 1.17
C HIS A 24 8.83 -8.56 1.30
N THR A 25 9.26 -9.78 0.98
CA THR A 25 8.46 -10.99 1.18
C THR A 25 7.98 -11.09 2.64
N VAL A 26 6.67 -11.24 2.79
CA VAL A 26 5.99 -11.37 4.09
C VAL A 26 4.94 -12.46 4.01
N GLN A 27 4.53 -13.00 5.15
CA GLN A 27 3.42 -13.95 5.20
C GLN A 27 2.12 -13.25 4.78
N GLU A 28 1.34 -13.90 3.91
CA GLU A 28 0.11 -13.30 3.38
C GLU A 28 -0.89 -12.91 4.47
N ARG A 29 -1.00 -13.70 5.54
CA ARG A 29 -1.85 -13.35 6.69
C ARG A 29 -1.47 -12.00 7.29
N GLN A 30 -0.19 -11.67 7.37
CA GLN A 30 0.27 -10.38 7.91
C GLN A 30 -0.06 -9.23 6.96
N MET A 31 0.06 -9.46 5.65
CA MET A 31 -0.35 -8.47 4.66
C MET A 31 -1.86 -8.19 4.70
N ASN A 32 -2.69 -9.23 4.91
CA ASN A 32 -4.13 -9.04 5.05
C ASN A 32 -4.48 -8.21 6.29
N LEU A 33 -3.89 -8.52 7.44
CA LEU A 33 -4.09 -7.74 8.67
C LEU A 33 -3.66 -6.29 8.49
N ALA A 34 -2.51 -6.05 7.87
CA ALA A 34 -2.03 -4.69 7.61
C ALA A 34 -2.97 -3.92 6.66
N ILE A 35 -3.53 -4.58 5.65
CA ILE A 35 -4.52 -3.96 4.75
C ILE A 35 -5.79 -3.59 5.51
N ASP A 36 -6.32 -4.50 6.33
CA ASP A 36 -7.52 -4.24 7.13
C ASP A 36 -7.30 -3.07 8.10
N GLU A 37 -6.13 -3.00 8.75
CA GLU A 37 -5.75 -1.90 9.61
C GLU A 37 -5.62 -0.57 8.84
N MET A 38 -4.98 -0.57 7.67
CA MET A 38 -4.85 0.64 6.84
C MET A 38 -6.20 1.16 6.36
N GLU A 39 -7.09 0.29 5.89
CA GLU A 39 -8.45 0.67 5.44
C GLU A 39 -9.33 1.18 6.58
N SER A 40 -8.97 0.90 7.85
CA SER A 40 -9.68 1.42 9.01
C SER A 40 -9.27 2.85 9.41
N LEU A 41 -8.19 3.38 8.83
CA LEU A 41 -7.71 4.73 9.12
C LEU A 41 -8.61 5.78 8.45
N ALA A 42 -8.97 6.82 9.21
CA ALA A 42 -9.86 7.89 8.74
C ALA A 42 -9.34 8.64 7.50
N ASP A 43 -8.01 8.68 7.33
CA ASP A 43 -7.35 9.41 6.24
C ASP A 43 -7.16 8.56 4.96
N ILE A 44 -7.48 7.27 5.01
CA ILE A 44 -7.40 6.37 3.86
C ILE A 44 -8.77 6.31 3.18
N ASP A 45 -8.77 6.61 1.88
CA ASP A 45 -9.98 6.59 1.07
C ASP A 45 -10.09 5.32 0.24
N GLY A 46 -11.19 4.59 0.43
CA GLY A 46 -11.49 3.41 -0.36
C GLY A 46 -10.68 2.17 0.03
N LYS A 47 -10.39 1.33 -0.95
CA LYS A 47 -9.77 0.02 -0.77
C LYS A 47 -8.29 0.04 -1.14
N VAL A 48 -7.48 -0.64 -0.36
CA VAL A 48 -6.07 -0.86 -0.68
C VAL A 48 -5.98 -1.94 -1.75
N VAL A 49 -5.40 -1.58 -2.90
CA VAL A 49 -5.16 -2.52 -3.99
C VAL A 49 -3.81 -3.19 -3.81
N ARG A 50 -3.80 -4.53 -3.87
CA ARG A 50 -2.58 -5.35 -3.71
C ARG A 50 -2.26 -6.08 -5.00
N ILE A 51 -1.00 -5.99 -5.43
CA ILE A 51 -0.43 -6.80 -6.51
C ILE A 51 0.74 -7.60 -5.91
N ARG A 52 0.73 -8.93 -6.05
CA ARG A 52 1.86 -9.76 -5.63
C ARG A 52 2.98 -9.60 -6.65
N ALA A 53 4.17 -9.25 -6.17
CA ALA A 53 5.37 -9.18 -6.98
C ALA A 53 6.26 -10.38 -6.64
N GLU A 54 6.72 -11.08 -7.67
CA GLU A 54 7.66 -12.20 -7.55
C GLU A 54 8.88 -11.88 -8.42
N ASN A 55 10.08 -12.05 -7.86
CA ASN A 55 11.31 -11.90 -8.61
C ASN A 55 11.66 -13.25 -9.25
N PHE A 56 11.49 -13.35 -10.56
CA PHE A 56 11.95 -14.50 -11.34
C PHE A 56 13.41 -14.30 -11.71
N ASN A 57 14.31 -14.62 -10.77
CA ASN A 57 15.75 -14.77 -11.06
C ASN A 57 16.07 -16.20 -11.46
#